data_AF-A0A965FK09-F1
#
_entry.id   AF-A0A965FK09-F1
#
_cell.length_a   1.000
_cell.length_b   1.000
_cell.length_c   1.000
_cell.angle_alpha   90.00
_cell.angle_beta   90.00
_cell.angle_gamma   90.00
#
_symmetry.space_group_name_H-M   'P 1'
#
loop_
_entity.id
_entity.type
_entity.pdbx_description
1 polymer ?
#
loop_
_entity_poly.entity_id
_entity_poly.type
_entity_poly.pdbx_seq_one_letter_code
_entity_poly.pdbx_strand_id
1 'polypeptide(L)'
;AALKAFYALNIELPALIGLAKREETIVFPDQRGELLLPARDYGLRLLQRIRDEAHRFANQFNADLRSKKIRESILDEFSGLGKVKRAALMEHFGSLEKLKKATVAEMTKVEGIGQKLASRLAEFLKR
;
A
#
# COMPACT_ATOMS: atom_id res chain seq x y z
N ALA A 1 1.22 3.72 -22.15
CA ALA A 1 0.47 2.74 -21.33
C ALA A 1 -0.98 3.20 -21.11
N ALA A 2 -1.21 4.37 -20.51
CA ALA A 2 -2.56 4.91 -20.27
C ALA A 2 -3.46 4.91 -21.51
N LEU A 3 -2.97 5.41 -22.65
CA LEU A 3 -3.72 5.43 -23.91
C LEU A 3 -4.26 4.05 -24.33
N LYS A 4 -3.43 3.00 -24.18
CA LYS A 4 -3.85 1.62 -24.49
C LYS A 4 -4.96 1.13 -23.55
N ALA A 5 -4.94 1.55 -22.28
CA ALA A 5 -5.96 1.16 -21.30
C ALA A 5 -7.32 1.82 -21.59
N PHE A 6 -7.34 3.11 -21.94
CA PHE A 6 -8.58 3.80 -22.33
C PHE A 6 -9.21 3.16 -23.58
N TYR A 7 -8.40 2.86 -24.61
CA TYR A 7 -8.89 2.16 -25.79
C TYR A 7 -9.40 0.75 -25.49
N ALA A 8 -8.70 -0.01 -24.64
CA ALA A 8 -9.13 -1.35 -24.27
C ALA A 8 -10.48 -1.37 -23.51
N LEU A 9 -10.79 -0.30 -22.77
CA LEU A 9 -12.04 -0.16 -22.02
C LEU A 9 -13.14 0.56 -22.82
N ASN A 10 -12.86 0.98 -24.05
CA ASN A 10 -13.78 1.76 -24.90
C ASN A 10 -14.31 3.02 -24.20
N ILE A 11 -13.45 3.68 -23.42
CA ILE A 11 -13.76 4.93 -22.69
C ILE A 11 -13.23 6.11 -23.49
N GLU A 12 -14.02 7.18 -23.58
CA GLU A 12 -13.60 8.43 -24.21
C GLU A 12 -12.34 8.98 -23.53
N LEU A 13 -11.35 9.36 -24.35
CA LEU A 13 -10.06 9.81 -23.86
C LEU A 13 -10.18 11.25 -23.33
N PRO A 14 -9.90 11.51 -22.04
CA PRO A 14 -9.81 12.89 -21.56
C PRO A 14 -8.54 13.56 -22.12
N ALA A 15 -8.43 14.88 -21.94
CA ALA A 15 -7.18 15.58 -22.19
C ALA A 15 -6.04 14.91 -21.39
N LEU A 16 -5.07 14.35 -22.11
CA LEU A 16 -4.01 13.53 -21.55
C LEU A 16 -2.66 14.15 -21.90
N ILE A 17 -1.82 14.31 -20.88
CA ILE A 17 -0.42 14.72 -21.01
C ILE A 17 0.43 13.86 -20.07
N GLY A 18 1.70 13.68 -20.42
CA GLY A 18 2.70 13.05 -19.58
C GLY A 18 3.83 14.03 -19.25
N LEU A 19 4.53 13.77 -18.14
CA LEU A 19 5.75 14.48 -17.78
C LEU A 19 6.92 13.49 -17.75
N ALA A 20 7.91 13.68 -18.62
CA ALA A 20 9.08 12.81 -18.70
C ALA A 20 9.97 12.99 -17.46
N LYS A 21 10.47 11.87 -16.92
CA LYS A 21 11.17 11.88 -15.62
C LYS A 21 12.57 12.50 -15.65
N ARG A 22 13.27 12.51 -16.80
CA ARG A 22 14.68 12.97 -16.86
C ARG A 22 14.81 14.43 -17.26
N GLU A 23 14.08 14.84 -18.30
CA GLU A 23 14.21 16.19 -18.87
C GLU A 23 13.02 17.09 -18.53
N GLU A 24 12.04 16.59 -17.77
CA GLU A 24 10.83 17.32 -17.39
C GLU A 24 10.05 17.84 -18.62
N THR A 25 10.16 17.14 -19.74
CA THR A 25 9.46 17.45 -20.97
C THR A 25 8.00 16.99 -20.91
N ILE A 26 7.12 17.81 -21.46
CA ILE A 26 5.70 17.47 -21.58
C ILE A 26 5.53 16.62 -22.84
N VAL A 27 4.97 15.43 -22.67
CA VAL A 27 4.74 14.46 -23.74
C VAL A 27 3.24 14.38 -24.01
N PHE A 28 2.89 14.34 -25.29
CA PHE A 28 1.50 14.29 -25.73
C PHE A 28 1.15 12.93 -26.35
N PRO A 29 -0.10 12.45 -26.18
CA PRO A 29 -0.54 11.16 -26.70
C PRO A 29 -0.79 11.16 -28.22
N ASP A 30 -0.92 12.33 -28.82
CA ASP A 30 -1.27 12.54 -30.23
C ASP A 30 -0.03 12.68 -31.14
N GLN A 31 1.14 12.27 -30.66
CA GLN A 31 2.40 12.23 -31.40
C GLN A 31 2.97 13.60 -31.83
N ARG A 32 2.41 14.72 -31.35
CA ARG A 32 3.09 16.02 -31.51
C ARG A 32 4.41 16.03 -30.74
N GLY A 33 5.31 16.91 -31.16
CA GLY A 33 6.62 17.06 -30.52
C GLY A 33 6.50 17.35 -29.02
N GLU A 34 7.49 16.87 -28.26
CA GLU A 34 7.58 17.15 -26.83
C GLU A 34 7.73 18.66 -26.61
N LEU A 35 7.11 19.15 -25.53
CA LEU A 35 7.21 20.55 -25.13
C LEU A 35 8.17 20.68 -23.95
N LEU A 36 9.28 21.34 -24.20
CA LEU A 36 10.21 21.76 -23.17
C LEU A 36 9.86 23.18 -22.69
N LEU A 37 9.44 23.30 -21.44
CA LEU A 37 9.18 24.60 -20.82
C LEU A 37 10.45 25.14 -20.12
N PRO A 38 10.61 26.46 -20.03
CA PRO A 38 11.67 27.05 -19.22
C PRO A 38 11.59 26.56 -17.76
N ALA A 39 12.74 26.32 -17.13
CA ALA A 39 12.79 25.82 -15.75
C ALA A 39 12.05 26.70 -14.72
N ARG A 40 11.83 27.99 -15.04
CA ARG A 40 11.11 28.94 -14.17
C ARG A 40 9.60 29.04 -14.46
N ASP A 41 9.12 28.36 -15.50
CA ASP A 41 7.73 28.38 -15.91
C ASP A 41 6.80 27.85 -14.80
N TYR A 42 5.67 28.53 -14.57
CA TYR A 42 4.74 28.14 -13.51
C TYR A 42 3.93 26.87 -13.85
N GLY A 43 3.63 26.65 -15.14
CA GLY A 43 2.97 25.45 -15.62
C GLY A 43 3.84 24.21 -15.40
N LEU A 44 5.14 24.31 -15.69
CA LEU A 44 6.08 23.22 -15.42
C LEU A 44 6.11 22.85 -13.93
N ARG A 45 6.20 23.85 -13.04
CA ARG A 45 6.21 23.62 -11.58
C ARG A 45 4.93 22.97 -11.08
N LEU A 46 3.78 23.33 -11.66
CA LEU A 46 2.50 22.71 -11.31
C LEU A 46 2.51 21.22 -11.68
N LEU A 47 2.95 20.88 -12.89
CA LEU A 47 3.03 19.48 -13.34
C LEU A 47 4.00 18.65 -12.49
N GLN A 48 5.14 19.23 -12.12
CA GLN A 48 6.10 18.61 -11.21
C GLN A 48 5.48 18.31 -9.86
N ARG A 49 4.76 19.27 -9.25
CA ARG A 49 4.07 19.05 -7.97
C ARG A 49 3.02 17.93 -8.04
N ILE A 50 2.23 17.88 -9.11
CA ILE A 50 1.24 16.81 -9.31
C ILE A 50 1.93 15.46 -9.41
N ARG A 51 3.03 15.37 -10.16
CA ARG A 51 3.83 14.14 -10.27
C ARG A 51 4.41 13.72 -8.93
N ASP A 52 5.01 14.66 -8.21
CA ASP A 52 5.66 14.38 -6.93
C ASP A 52 4.64 13.90 -5.89
N GLU A 53 3.43 14.45 -5.94
CA GLU A 53 2.31 14.01 -5.11
C GLU A 53 1.84 12.58 -5.47
N ALA A 54 1.71 12.28 -6.75
CA ALA A 54 1.39 10.93 -7.23
C ALA A 54 2.46 9.91 -6.82
N HIS A 55 3.74 10.27 -6.94
CA HIS A 55 4.86 9.46 -6.48
C HIS A 55 4.84 9.26 -4.96
N ARG A 56 4.63 10.33 -4.18
CA ARG A 56 4.55 10.28 -2.72
C ARG A 56 3.42 9.34 -2.29
N PHE A 57 2.25 9.47 -2.89
CA PHE A 57 1.09 8.60 -2.62
C PHE A 57 1.39 7.13 -2.93
N ALA A 58 1.91 6.83 -4.13
CA ALA A 58 2.24 5.47 -4.52
C ALA A 58 3.33 4.85 -3.63
N ASN A 59 4.36 5.61 -3.28
CA ASN A 59 5.43 5.14 -2.40
C ASN A 59 4.93 4.87 -0.98
N GLN A 60 4.08 5.75 -0.43
CA GLN A 60 3.48 5.56 0.88
C GLN A 60 2.60 4.31 0.91
N PHE A 61 1.72 4.14 -0.09
CA PHE A 61 0.86 2.97 -0.18
C PHE A 61 1.65 1.66 -0.25
N ASN A 62 2.72 1.63 -1.06
CA ASN A 62 3.60 0.47 -1.14
C ASN A 62 4.38 0.22 0.17
N ALA A 63 4.79 1.28 0.87
CA ALA A 63 5.41 1.16 2.18
C ALA A 63 4.44 0.57 3.22
N ASP A 64 3.18 1.01 3.21
CA ASP A 64 2.13 0.50 4.08
C ASP A 64 1.83 -0.97 3.80
N LEU A 65 1.70 -1.36 2.53
CA LEU A 65 1.53 -2.77 2.13
C LEU A 65 2.70 -3.65 2.59
N ARG A 66 3.95 -3.18 2.41
CA ARG A 66 5.13 -3.90 2.91
C ARG A 66 5.12 -4.02 4.43
N SER A 67 4.81 -2.93 5.14
CA SER A 67 4.71 -2.92 6.60
C SER A 67 3.66 -3.91 7.10
N LYS A 68 2.47 -3.97 6.46
CA LYS A 68 1.44 -4.97 6.75
C LYS A 68 1.95 -6.40 6.57
N LYS A 69 2.62 -6.69 5.47
CA LYS A 69 3.19 -8.02 5.19
C LYS A 69 4.26 -8.43 6.21
N ILE A 70 5.14 -7.52 6.60
CA ILE A 70 6.15 -7.77 7.65
C ILE A 70 5.46 -8.04 8.99
N ARG A 71 4.45 -7.25 9.34
CA ARG A 71 3.67 -7.42 10.57
C ARG A 71 2.95 -8.77 10.61
N GLU A 72 2.37 -9.21 9.50
CA GLU A 72 1.79 -10.56 9.39
C GLU A 72 2.84 -11.65 9.59
N SER A 73 4.06 -11.45 9.06
CA SER A 73 5.18 -12.39 9.23
C SER A 73 5.69 -12.51 10.67
N ILE A 74 5.47 -11.52 11.55
CA ILE A 74 5.86 -11.64 12.96
C ILE A 74 5.10 -12.80 13.64
N LEU A 75 3.85 -13.06 13.21
CA LEU A 75 3.08 -14.21 13.69
C LEU A 75 3.60 -15.56 13.15
N ASP A 76 4.50 -15.55 12.15
CA ASP A 76 5.17 -16.75 11.64
C ASP A 76 6.31 -17.21 12.53
N GLU A 77 6.95 -16.28 13.24
CA GLU A 77 8.04 -16.58 14.18
C GLU A 77 7.52 -17.17 15.50
N PHE A 78 6.23 -17.01 15.80
CA PHE A 78 5.65 -17.54 17.03
C PHE A 78 5.44 -19.06 16.96
N SER A 79 6.17 -19.78 17.83
CA SER A 79 6.06 -21.24 17.93
C SER A 79 4.70 -21.69 18.48
N GLY A 80 4.01 -22.53 17.72
CA GLY A 80 2.70 -23.09 18.10
C GLY A 80 1.48 -22.38 17.51
N LEU A 81 1.68 -21.36 16.66
CA LEU A 81 0.61 -20.72 15.89
C LEU A 81 0.68 -21.13 14.41
N GLY A 82 -0.11 -22.13 14.03
CA GLY A 82 -0.22 -22.58 12.64
C GLY A 82 -1.02 -21.62 11.75
N LYS A 83 -0.91 -21.80 10.42
CA LYS A 83 -1.55 -20.94 9.41
C LYS A 83 -3.06 -20.72 9.63
N VAL A 84 -3.79 -21.77 10.01
CA VAL A 84 -5.25 -21.71 10.24
C VAL A 84 -5.59 -20.79 11.41
N LYS A 85 -4.91 -20.97 12.55
CA LYS A 85 -5.14 -20.16 13.76
C LYS A 85 -4.74 -18.70 13.56
N ARG A 86 -3.68 -18.47 12.77
CA ARG A 86 -3.23 -17.13 12.39
C ARG A 86 -4.27 -16.42 11.53
N ALA A 87 -4.79 -17.10 10.50
CA ALA A 87 -5.84 -16.55 9.66
C ALA A 87 -7.07 -16.19 10.49
N ALA A 88 -7.50 -17.07 11.40
CA ALA A 88 -8.64 -16.81 12.29
C ALA A 88 -8.41 -15.60 13.21
N LEU A 89 -7.20 -15.43 13.78
CA LEU A 89 -6.85 -14.24 14.56
C LEU A 89 -6.85 -12.97 13.69
N MET A 90 -6.28 -13.03 12.49
CA MET A 90 -6.21 -11.88 11.60
C MET A 90 -7.58 -11.50 11.03
N GLU A 91 -8.47 -12.47 10.80
CA GLU A 91 -9.85 -12.23 10.39
C GLU A 91 -10.67 -11.59 11.53
N HIS A 92 -10.53 -12.11 12.75
CA HIS A 92 -11.24 -11.59 13.91
C HIS A 92 -10.79 -10.18 14.31
N PHE A 93 -9.48 -9.92 14.33
CA PHE A 93 -8.93 -8.63 14.79
C PHE A 93 -8.65 -7.64 13.64
N GLY A 94 -8.56 -8.10 12.39
CA GLY A 94 -8.33 -7.30 11.19
C GLY A 94 -6.90 -6.76 11.00
N SER A 95 -6.14 -6.53 12.09
CA SER A 95 -4.73 -6.11 12.01
C SER A 95 -3.91 -6.55 13.21
N LEU A 96 -2.59 -6.68 13.02
CA LEU A 96 -1.64 -6.96 14.11
C LEU A 96 -1.70 -5.88 15.21
N GLU A 97 -1.93 -4.61 14.85
CA GLU A 97 -2.05 -3.53 15.84
C GLU A 97 -3.26 -3.69 16.75
N LYS A 98 -4.40 -4.11 16.19
CA LYS A 98 -5.60 -4.43 16.97
C LYS A 98 -5.35 -5.67 17.83
N LEU A 99 -4.68 -6.69 17.29
CA LEU A 99 -4.28 -7.88 18.05
C LEU A 99 -3.33 -7.55 19.21
N LYS A 100 -2.34 -6.66 19.01
CA LYS A 100 -1.40 -6.22 20.06
C LYS A 100 -2.09 -5.45 21.19
N LYS A 101 -3.22 -4.79 20.91
CA LYS A 101 -4.06 -4.10 21.90
C LYS A 101 -5.11 -5.02 22.56
N ALA A 102 -5.39 -6.18 21.97
CA ALA A 102 -6.38 -7.10 22.47
C ALA A 102 -5.94 -7.74 23.80
N THR A 103 -6.92 -8.02 24.65
CA THR A 103 -6.72 -8.74 25.91
C THR A 103 -6.64 -10.25 25.65
N VAL A 104 -6.03 -10.99 26.59
CA VAL A 104 -5.98 -12.46 26.54
C VAL A 104 -7.38 -13.07 26.42
N ALA A 105 -8.37 -12.48 27.11
CA ALA A 105 -9.76 -12.91 27.08
C ALA A 105 -10.46 -12.67 25.73
N GLU A 106 -10.04 -11.67 24.96
CA GLU A 106 -10.54 -11.45 23.60
C GLU A 106 -9.88 -12.43 22.62
N MET A 107 -8.59 -12.72 22.80
CA MET A 107 -7.88 -13.69 21.95
C MET A 107 -8.44 -15.10 22.08
N THR A 108 -8.91 -15.50 23.27
CA THR A 108 -9.52 -16.82 23.49
C THR A 108 -10.93 -16.98 22.94
N LYS A 109 -11.57 -15.89 22.48
CA LYS A 109 -12.83 -15.98 21.72
C LYS A 109 -12.62 -16.55 20.33
N VAL A 110 -11.40 -16.51 19.81
CA VAL A 110 -11.06 -17.07 18.50
C VAL A 110 -10.93 -18.59 18.61
N GLU A 111 -11.64 -19.29 17.73
CA GLU A 111 -11.67 -20.75 17.72
C GLU A 111 -10.26 -21.36 17.60
N GLY A 112 -9.95 -22.33 18.46
CA GLY A 112 -8.63 -22.98 18.49
C GLY A 112 -7.53 -22.22 19.24
N ILE A 113 -7.81 -21.05 19.81
CA ILE A 113 -6.89 -20.30 20.68
C ILE A 113 -7.25 -20.55 22.15
N GLY A 114 -6.48 -21.41 22.82
CA GLY A 114 -6.63 -21.65 24.26
C GLY A 114 -5.93 -20.58 25.13
N GLN A 115 -6.29 -20.51 26.40
CA GLN A 115 -5.77 -19.53 27.37
C GLN A 115 -4.23 -19.49 27.41
N LYS A 116 -3.56 -20.66 27.46
CA LYS A 116 -2.09 -20.74 27.48
C LYS A 116 -1.44 -20.16 26.22
N LEU A 117 -2.07 -20.37 25.06
CA LEU A 117 -1.57 -19.87 23.78
C LEU A 117 -1.78 -18.35 23.69
N ALA A 118 -2.96 -17.87 24.08
CA ALA A 118 -3.29 -16.45 24.12
C ALA A 118 -2.34 -15.67 25.04
N SER A 119 -2.04 -16.17 26.24
CA SER A 119 -1.09 -15.52 27.15
C SER A 119 0.31 -15.42 26.56
N ARG A 120 0.83 -16.52 25.99
CA ARG A 120 2.15 -16.53 25.33
C ARG A 120 2.21 -15.59 24.12
N LEU A 121 1.13 -15.54 23.35
CA LEU A 121 1.03 -14.65 22.19
C LEU A 121 1.00 -13.17 22.62
N ALA A 122 0.22 -12.84 23.65
CA ALA A 122 0.16 -11.49 24.21
C ALA A 122 1.51 -11.03 24.76
N GLU A 123 2.28 -11.94 25.37
CA GLU A 123 3.65 -11.67 25.82
C GLU A 123 4.61 -11.47 24.65
N PHE A 124 4.58 -12.35 23.64
CA PHE A 124 5.40 -12.24 22.43
C PHE A 124 5.17 -10.92 21.68
N LEU A 125 3.91 -10.48 21.55
CA LEU A 125 3.56 -9.24 20.86
C LEU A 125 3.93 -7.97 21.64
N LYS A 126 4.18 -8.06 22.96
CA LYS A 126 4.64 -6.93 23.79
C LYS A 126 6.14 -6.67 23.68
N ARG A 127 6.91 -7.68 23.30
CA ARG A 127 8.33 -7.55 22.98
C ARG A 127 8.53 -6.67 21.73
#